data_AF-A0AAJ1U0T8-F1
#
_entry.id   AF-A0AAJ1U0T8-F1
#
_cell.length_a   1.000
_cell.length_b   1.000
_cell.length_c   1.000
_cell.angle_alpha   90.00
_cell.angle_beta   90.00
_cell.angle_gamma   90.00
#
_symmetry.space_group_name_H-M   'P 1'
#
loop_
_entity.id
_entity.type
_entity.pdbx_description
1 polymer ?
#
loop_
_entity_poly.entity_id
_entity_poly.type
_entity_poly.pdbx_seq_one_letter_code
_entity_poly.pdbx_strand_id
1 'polypeptide(L)'
;MADVPTVAADAQPVGQGWSLHGAPRDHRVITDPTAEDKVTWFVDGEIAATCKDGGSDTAVLTPEDRGLGALAVRRSYFGDATRVTWYPPTEDGRRLGPRAAAHLGRGGIDLVPDAGSPAAAREEEARRHPVRTGARHVVSGAAKVVLPIAGVWVMLRLVGLLGHIPLPDLPSVPWPDLPSISWPDLPRVPWPDLPDLPTWHEPEWVRRAARVAPYLLPVVVGLAVAWAEHRRRRAQDRRRAAASESTETVA
;
A
#
# COMPACT_ATOMS: atom_id res chain seq x y z
N MET A 1 -35.81 -41.41 -12.46
CA MET A 1 -35.28 -40.36 -13.36
C MET A 1 -35.59 -39.03 -12.72
N ALA A 2 -34.65 -38.53 -11.92
CA ALA A 2 -34.76 -37.20 -11.31
C ALA A 2 -34.20 -36.20 -12.31
N ASP A 3 -34.98 -35.16 -12.55
CA ASP A 3 -34.69 -34.04 -13.46
C ASP A 3 -33.41 -33.34 -13.00
N VAL A 4 -32.38 -33.39 -13.83
CA VAL A 4 -31.15 -32.63 -13.62
C VAL A 4 -31.42 -31.23 -14.17
N PRO A 5 -31.41 -30.16 -13.36
CA PRO A 5 -31.62 -28.83 -13.89
C PRO A 5 -30.44 -28.48 -14.79
N THR A 6 -30.69 -28.40 -16.09
CA THR A 6 -29.83 -27.78 -17.08
C THR A 6 -29.51 -26.37 -16.62
N VAL A 7 -28.30 -26.17 -16.10
CA VAL A 7 -27.78 -24.85 -15.73
C VAL A 7 -27.75 -24.02 -17.01
N ALA A 8 -28.60 -23.00 -17.07
CA ALA A 8 -28.69 -22.06 -18.18
C ALA A 8 -27.32 -21.42 -18.42
N ALA A 9 -26.72 -21.71 -19.58
CA ALA A 9 -25.36 -21.34 -19.92
C ALA A 9 -25.18 -19.88 -20.42
N ASP A 10 -26.22 -19.05 -20.45
CA ASP A 10 -26.17 -17.76 -21.17
C ASP A 10 -26.58 -16.51 -20.39
N ALA A 11 -26.85 -16.61 -19.08
CA ALA A 11 -26.96 -15.40 -18.27
C ALA A 11 -25.55 -14.88 -17.97
N GLN A 12 -25.06 -13.93 -18.77
CA GLN A 12 -23.87 -13.16 -18.38
C GLN A 12 -24.13 -12.60 -16.97
N PRO A 13 -23.34 -13.02 -15.97
CA PRO A 13 -23.63 -12.65 -14.60
C PRO A 13 -23.52 -11.13 -14.49
N VAL A 14 -24.58 -10.53 -13.96
CA VAL A 14 -24.66 -9.08 -13.73
C VAL A 14 -23.55 -8.74 -12.75
N GLY A 15 -22.54 -8.01 -13.23
CA GLY A 15 -21.36 -7.74 -12.44
C GLY A 15 -20.14 -7.48 -13.31
N GLN A 16 -19.05 -7.20 -12.64
CA GLN A 16 -17.77 -6.99 -13.29
C GLN A 16 -16.96 -8.29 -13.25
N GLY A 17 -16.31 -8.65 -14.36
CA GLY A 17 -15.48 -9.84 -14.46
C GLY A 17 -13.99 -9.53 -14.50
N TRP A 18 -13.20 -10.50 -14.04
CA TRP A 18 -11.75 -10.57 -14.17
C TRP A 18 -11.33 -11.98 -14.58
N SER A 19 -10.35 -12.11 -15.46
CA SER A 19 -9.79 -13.39 -15.87
C SER A 19 -8.27 -13.44 -15.78
N LEU A 20 -7.74 -14.63 -15.54
CA LEU A 20 -6.34 -14.96 -15.71
C LEU A 20 -6.28 -16.25 -16.52
N HIS A 21 -5.78 -16.12 -17.74
CA HIS A 21 -5.55 -17.22 -18.68
C HIS A 21 -4.10 -17.64 -18.67
N GLY A 22 -3.85 -18.92 -18.95
CA GLY A 22 -2.50 -19.47 -19.05
C GLY A 22 -1.79 -19.57 -17.69
N ALA A 23 -2.53 -19.60 -16.58
CA ALA A 23 -1.98 -20.22 -15.38
C ALA A 23 -2.16 -21.75 -15.49
N PRO A 24 -1.75 -22.56 -14.51
CA PRO A 24 -2.01 -24.01 -14.54
C PRO A 24 -3.50 -24.36 -14.69
N ARG A 25 -4.39 -23.42 -14.35
CA ARG A 25 -5.83 -23.48 -14.55
C ARG A 25 -6.34 -22.10 -14.96
N ASP A 26 -7.48 -22.03 -15.62
CA ASP A 26 -8.11 -20.77 -15.99
C ASP A 26 -8.90 -20.21 -14.81
N HIS A 27 -8.55 -19.01 -14.36
CA HIS A 27 -9.23 -18.35 -13.25
C HIS A 27 -10.14 -17.25 -13.76
N ARG A 28 -11.41 -17.26 -13.34
CA ARG A 28 -12.36 -16.17 -13.59
C ARG A 28 -13.01 -15.73 -12.30
N VAL A 29 -13.17 -14.44 -12.11
CA VAL A 29 -13.78 -13.87 -10.90
C VAL A 29 -14.84 -12.89 -11.33
N ILE A 30 -15.99 -12.96 -10.69
CA ILE A 30 -17.11 -12.08 -10.96
C ILE A 30 -17.50 -11.42 -9.64
N THR A 31 -17.54 -10.10 -9.63
CA THR A 31 -18.01 -9.32 -8.49
C THR A 31 -19.32 -8.65 -8.84
N ASP A 32 -20.30 -8.81 -7.98
CA ASP A 32 -21.57 -8.11 -8.07
C ASP A 32 -21.67 -7.14 -6.88
N PRO A 33 -21.47 -5.83 -7.10
CA PRO A 33 -21.59 -4.82 -6.05
C PRO A 33 -23.06 -4.51 -5.68
N THR A 34 -24.03 -5.00 -6.47
CA THR A 34 -25.46 -4.74 -6.23
C THR A 34 -26.14 -5.84 -5.42
N ALA A 35 -25.70 -7.09 -5.59
CA ALA A 35 -26.22 -8.24 -4.86
C ALA A 35 -25.33 -8.60 -3.66
N GLU A 36 -25.46 -7.84 -2.56
CA GLU A 36 -24.79 -8.10 -1.27
C GLU A 36 -23.26 -8.21 -1.38
N ASP A 37 -22.65 -7.50 -2.32
CA ASP A 37 -21.19 -7.44 -2.45
C ASP A 37 -20.57 -8.84 -2.65
N LYS A 38 -21.25 -9.66 -3.44
CA LYS A 38 -20.90 -11.06 -3.69
C LYS A 38 -19.71 -11.17 -4.64
N VAL A 39 -18.75 -12.01 -4.27
CA VAL A 39 -17.62 -12.40 -5.11
C VAL A 39 -17.71 -13.89 -5.39
N THR A 40 -17.71 -14.25 -6.67
CA THR A 40 -17.69 -15.65 -7.11
C THR A 40 -16.40 -15.90 -7.88
N TRP A 41 -15.62 -16.88 -7.43
CA TRP A 41 -14.41 -17.34 -8.07
C TRP A 41 -14.66 -18.67 -8.78
N PHE A 42 -14.38 -18.68 -10.08
CA PHE A 42 -14.43 -19.81 -10.97
C PHE A 42 -13.02 -20.28 -11.34
N VAL A 43 -12.84 -21.60 -11.43
CA VAL A 43 -11.65 -22.25 -11.97
C VAL A 43 -12.09 -23.27 -13.02
N ASP A 44 -11.56 -23.15 -14.23
CA ASP A 44 -11.92 -23.98 -15.39
C ASP A 44 -13.44 -24.02 -15.65
N GLY A 45 -14.13 -22.91 -15.37
CA GLY A 45 -15.58 -22.77 -15.52
C GLY A 45 -16.42 -23.25 -14.33
N GLU A 46 -15.84 -23.95 -13.35
CA GLU A 46 -16.54 -24.38 -12.14
C GLU A 46 -16.41 -23.38 -11.00
N ILE A 47 -17.44 -23.26 -10.15
CA ILE A 47 -17.37 -22.45 -8.94
C ILE A 47 -16.38 -23.09 -7.96
N ALA A 48 -15.25 -22.42 -7.73
CA ALA A 48 -14.25 -22.81 -6.75
C ALA A 48 -14.58 -22.30 -5.35
N ALA A 49 -14.99 -21.04 -5.24
CA ALA A 49 -15.38 -20.41 -3.98
C ALA A 49 -16.34 -19.25 -4.21
N THR A 50 -17.21 -19.00 -3.24
CA THR A 50 -18.08 -17.82 -3.20
C THR A 50 -17.96 -17.17 -1.83
N CYS A 51 -17.88 -15.85 -1.80
CA CYS A 51 -17.87 -15.07 -0.56
C CYS A 51 -18.87 -13.93 -0.66
N LYS A 52 -19.58 -13.71 0.45
CA LYS A 52 -20.33 -12.48 0.71
C LYS A 52 -19.54 -11.72 1.74
N ASP A 53 -18.90 -10.64 1.33
CA ASP A 53 -18.14 -9.78 2.24
C ASP A 53 -18.47 -8.33 1.88
N GLY A 54 -19.40 -7.74 2.63
CA GLY A 54 -19.94 -6.40 2.38
C GLY A 54 -19.28 -5.29 3.19
N GLY A 55 -18.13 -5.55 3.84
CA GLY A 55 -17.56 -4.60 4.79
C GLY A 55 -16.05 -4.39 4.73
N SER A 56 -15.29 -5.33 4.16
CA SER A 56 -13.84 -5.22 4.14
C SER A 56 -13.30 -4.61 2.82
N ASP A 57 -12.25 -3.80 2.92
CA ASP A 57 -11.50 -3.30 1.76
C ASP A 57 -10.84 -4.44 0.97
N THR A 58 -10.76 -5.66 1.53
CA THR A 58 -10.09 -6.82 0.92
C THR A 58 -10.76 -8.13 1.33
N ALA A 59 -11.53 -8.71 0.42
CA ALA A 59 -12.10 -10.04 0.57
C ALA A 59 -11.07 -11.10 0.15
N VAL A 60 -10.88 -12.14 0.96
CA VAL A 60 -9.97 -13.26 0.66
C VAL A 60 -10.75 -14.56 0.57
N LEU A 61 -10.69 -15.22 -0.59
CA LEU A 61 -11.34 -16.50 -0.86
C LEU A 61 -10.29 -17.60 -0.85
N THR A 62 -10.53 -18.66 -0.07
CA THR A 62 -9.69 -19.86 -0.03
C THR A 62 -10.60 -21.09 -0.10
N PRO A 63 -10.60 -21.86 -1.20
CA PRO A 63 -11.35 -23.11 -1.28
C PRO A 63 -10.64 -24.14 -0.40
N GLU A 64 -11.30 -24.58 0.67
CA GLU A 64 -10.66 -25.36 1.73
C GLU A 64 -10.15 -26.74 1.27
N ASP A 65 -10.62 -27.27 0.13
CA ASP A 65 -10.32 -28.66 -0.29
C ASP A 65 -9.73 -28.83 -1.70
N ARG A 66 -9.44 -27.74 -2.44
CA ARG A 66 -9.06 -27.85 -3.87
C ARG A 66 -7.59 -27.58 -4.17
N GLY A 67 -6.79 -27.23 -3.18
CA GLY A 67 -5.36 -26.90 -3.38
C GLY A 67 -5.12 -25.75 -4.36
N LEU A 68 -6.12 -24.89 -4.60
CA LEU A 68 -6.09 -23.83 -5.62
C LEU A 68 -5.34 -22.57 -5.19
N GLY A 69 -4.85 -22.54 -3.94
CA GLY A 69 -4.26 -21.35 -3.33
C GLY A 69 -5.32 -20.40 -2.75
N ALA A 70 -5.10 -19.10 -2.87
CA ALA A 70 -6.01 -18.08 -2.35
C ALA A 70 -6.22 -16.97 -3.38
N LEU A 71 -7.37 -16.30 -3.30
CA LEU A 71 -7.72 -15.17 -4.15
C LEU A 71 -8.02 -13.96 -3.26
N ALA A 72 -7.41 -12.81 -3.55
CA ALA A 72 -7.73 -11.54 -2.90
C ALA A 72 -8.46 -10.62 -3.86
N VAL A 73 -9.59 -10.06 -3.43
CA VAL A 73 -10.33 -9.02 -4.12
C VAL A 73 -10.24 -7.74 -3.31
N ARG A 74 -9.53 -6.75 -3.86
CA ARG A 74 -9.39 -5.43 -3.24
C ARG A 74 -10.44 -4.49 -3.79
N ARG A 75 -11.09 -3.77 -2.90
CA ARG A 75 -12.19 -2.87 -3.24
C ARG A 75 -11.80 -1.41 -3.04
N SER A 76 -12.51 -0.55 -3.73
CA SER A 76 -12.53 0.88 -3.44
C SER A 76 -13.40 1.11 -2.21
N TYR A 77 -13.32 2.32 -1.66
CA TYR A 77 -14.21 2.76 -0.58
C TYR A 77 -15.71 2.63 -0.93
N PHE A 78 -16.05 2.69 -2.21
CA PHE A 78 -17.44 2.58 -2.69
C PHE A 78 -17.83 1.15 -3.09
N GLY A 79 -17.09 0.12 -2.63
CA GLY A 79 -17.42 -1.29 -2.88
C GLY A 79 -16.92 -1.84 -4.22
N ASP A 80 -16.68 -0.99 -5.23
CA ASP A 80 -16.16 -1.43 -6.53
C ASP A 80 -14.85 -2.22 -6.39
N ALA A 81 -14.79 -3.41 -6.98
CA ALA A 81 -13.55 -4.15 -7.07
C ALA A 81 -12.55 -3.41 -7.98
N THR A 82 -11.36 -3.17 -7.42
CA THR A 82 -10.28 -2.41 -8.07
C THR A 82 -9.14 -3.32 -8.50
N ARG A 83 -8.95 -4.45 -7.82
CA ARG A 83 -7.88 -5.39 -8.12
C ARG A 83 -8.28 -6.79 -7.64
N VAL A 84 -7.99 -7.78 -8.46
CA VAL A 84 -8.13 -9.19 -8.11
C VAL A 84 -6.78 -9.86 -8.29
N THR A 85 -6.28 -10.51 -7.25
CA THR A 85 -4.96 -11.15 -7.27
C THR A 85 -5.10 -12.61 -6.84
N TRP A 86 -4.61 -13.52 -7.68
CA TRP A 86 -4.50 -14.93 -7.35
C TRP A 86 -3.12 -15.24 -6.74
N TYR A 87 -3.13 -15.99 -5.64
CA TYR A 87 -1.95 -16.45 -4.93
C TYR A 87 -1.90 -17.97 -5.10
N PRO A 88 -1.01 -18.49 -5.97
CA PRO A 88 -0.93 -19.92 -6.20
C PRO A 88 -0.59 -20.65 -4.90
N PRO A 89 -0.99 -21.93 -4.78
CA PRO A 89 -0.65 -22.77 -3.65
C PRO A 89 0.86 -22.72 -3.39
N THR A 90 1.24 -22.88 -2.12
CA THR A 90 2.65 -22.88 -1.74
C THR A 90 3.34 -24.07 -2.41
N GLU A 91 4.23 -23.80 -3.36
CA GLU A 91 5.32 -24.72 -3.69
C GLU A 91 6.48 -24.47 -2.71
N ASP A 92 7.23 -25.52 -2.41
CA ASP A 92 8.30 -25.54 -1.40
C ASP A 92 9.21 -24.29 -1.51
N GLY A 93 9.33 -23.54 -0.41
CA GLY A 93 10.25 -22.40 -0.29
C GLY A 93 9.63 -21.01 -0.06
N ARG A 94 8.30 -20.85 -0.11
CA ARG A 94 7.64 -19.59 0.31
C ARG A 94 7.55 -19.48 1.84
N ARG A 95 7.97 -18.33 2.38
CA ARG A 95 7.87 -18.02 3.82
C ARG A 95 6.43 -17.78 4.34
N LEU A 96 5.47 -17.55 3.44
CA LEU A 96 4.07 -17.26 3.77
C LEU A 96 3.15 -18.15 2.93
N GLY A 97 2.17 -18.79 3.57
CA GLY A 97 1.12 -19.53 2.87
C GLY A 97 0.21 -18.62 2.04
N PRO A 98 -0.56 -19.15 1.07
CA PRO A 98 -1.31 -18.37 0.09
C PRO A 98 -2.33 -17.44 0.74
N ARG A 99 -3.04 -17.91 1.77
CA ARG A 99 -4.00 -17.09 2.53
C ARG A 99 -3.33 -15.92 3.24
N ALA A 100 -2.20 -16.15 3.90
CA ALA A 100 -1.44 -15.10 4.57
C ALA A 100 -0.87 -14.09 3.55
N ALA A 101 -0.35 -14.57 2.42
CA ALA A 101 0.12 -13.73 1.32
C ALA A 101 -1.02 -12.87 0.73
N ALA A 102 -2.22 -13.43 0.61
CA ALA A 102 -3.42 -12.75 0.15
C ALA A 102 -3.85 -11.61 1.09
N HIS A 103 -3.92 -11.86 2.40
CA HIS A 103 -4.24 -10.82 3.39
C HIS A 103 -3.20 -9.69 3.42
N LEU A 104 -1.92 -10.03 3.23
CA LEU A 104 -0.83 -9.05 3.23
C LEU A 104 -0.62 -8.35 1.88
N GLY A 105 -1.30 -8.79 0.83
CA GLY A 105 -1.13 -8.26 -0.53
C GLY A 105 0.28 -8.51 -1.11
N ARG A 106 0.99 -9.56 -0.66
CA ARG A 106 2.40 -9.82 -1.04
C ARG A 106 2.53 -10.97 -2.01
N GLY A 107 2.99 -10.67 -3.23
CA GLY A 107 3.18 -11.66 -4.29
C GLY A 107 1.94 -11.76 -5.18
N GLY A 108 1.63 -12.98 -5.62
CA GLY A 108 0.47 -13.27 -6.47
C GLY A 108 0.58 -12.76 -7.91
N ILE A 109 -0.41 -13.16 -8.71
CA ILE A 109 -0.61 -12.81 -10.12
C ILE A 109 -1.93 -12.04 -10.21
N ASP A 110 -1.86 -10.81 -10.71
CA ASP A 110 -3.04 -9.96 -10.87
C ASP A 110 -3.88 -10.43 -12.08
N LEU A 111 -5.20 -10.59 -11.89
CA LEU A 111 -6.14 -10.92 -12.96
C LEU A 111 -6.44 -9.67 -13.81
N VAL A 112 -6.81 -9.89 -15.07
CA VAL A 112 -7.17 -8.86 -16.05
C VAL A 112 -8.67 -8.58 -15.97
N PRO A 113 -9.11 -7.32 -15.81
CA PRO A 113 -10.53 -6.98 -15.87
C PRO A 113 -11.10 -7.20 -17.29
N ASP A 114 -12.37 -7.59 -17.36
CA ASP A 114 -13.08 -7.77 -18.63
C ASP A 114 -13.07 -6.47 -19.46
N ALA A 115 -12.87 -6.62 -20.77
CA ALA A 115 -12.81 -5.48 -21.70
C ALA A 115 -14.11 -4.66 -21.67
N GLY A 116 -13.98 -3.34 -21.69
CA GLY A 116 -15.13 -2.43 -21.60
C GLY A 116 -15.69 -2.21 -20.20
N SER A 117 -15.20 -2.93 -19.18
CA SER A 117 -15.61 -2.72 -17.79
C SER A 117 -15.05 -1.42 -17.19
N PRO A 118 -15.67 -0.85 -16.14
CA PRO A 118 -15.13 0.32 -15.44
C PRO A 118 -13.71 0.12 -14.90
N ALA A 119 -13.33 -1.07 -14.43
CA ALA A 119 -11.94 -1.30 -14.00
C ALA A 119 -10.97 -1.43 -15.18
N ALA A 120 -11.39 -1.95 -16.34
CA ALA A 120 -10.56 -1.92 -17.54
C ALA A 120 -10.29 -0.47 -17.98
N ALA A 121 -11.31 0.40 -17.94
CA ALA A 121 -11.14 1.83 -18.20
C ALA A 121 -10.19 2.51 -17.19
N ARG A 122 -10.29 2.17 -15.91
CA ARG A 122 -9.36 2.67 -14.87
C ARG A 122 -7.93 2.18 -15.06
N GLU A 123 -7.76 0.92 -15.46
CA GLU A 123 -6.45 0.35 -15.74
C GLU A 123 -5.80 1.03 -16.95
N GLU A 124 -6.57 1.23 -18.01
CA GLU A 124 -6.12 1.94 -19.22
C GLU A 124 -5.77 3.41 -18.93
N GLU A 125 -6.61 4.12 -18.18
CA GLU A 125 -6.31 5.48 -17.72
C GLU A 125 -5.03 5.51 -16.88
N ALA A 126 -4.83 4.52 -16.01
CA ALA A 126 -3.61 4.41 -15.22
C ALA A 126 -2.37 4.06 -16.05
N ARG A 127 -2.52 3.42 -17.22
CA ARG A 127 -1.45 3.18 -18.19
C ARG A 127 -1.12 4.46 -18.97
N ARG A 128 -2.13 5.21 -19.40
CA ARG A 128 -1.97 6.49 -20.13
C ARG A 128 -1.39 7.61 -19.27
N HIS A 129 -1.78 7.66 -17.99
CA HIS A 129 -1.40 8.73 -17.08
C HIS A 129 -0.82 8.21 -15.75
N PRO A 130 0.35 7.53 -15.77
CA PRO A 130 0.93 6.88 -14.60
C PRO A 130 1.21 7.87 -13.47
N VAL A 131 1.67 9.09 -13.80
CA VAL A 131 2.00 10.14 -12.82
C VAL A 131 0.75 10.67 -12.11
N ARG A 132 -0.38 10.84 -12.83
CA ARG A 132 -1.64 11.33 -12.24
C ARG A 132 -2.25 10.31 -11.29
N THR A 133 -2.22 9.03 -11.66
CA THR A 133 -2.75 7.95 -10.81
C THR A 133 -1.91 7.76 -9.55
N GLY A 134 -0.58 7.84 -9.69
CA GLY A 134 0.34 7.87 -8.54
C GLY A 134 0.07 9.07 -7.62
N ALA A 135 -0.05 10.28 -8.19
CA ALA A 135 -0.31 11.49 -7.43
C ALA A 135 -1.63 11.42 -6.63
N ARG A 136 -2.71 10.86 -7.19
CA ARG A 136 -3.99 10.68 -6.46
C ARG A 136 -3.84 9.80 -5.22
N HIS A 137 -3.01 8.75 -5.26
CA HIS A 137 -2.74 7.91 -4.09
C HIS A 137 -1.93 8.66 -3.01
N VAL A 138 -0.98 9.49 -3.42
CA VAL A 138 -0.21 10.35 -2.50
C VAL A 138 -1.11 11.41 -1.85
N VAL A 139 -1.98 12.06 -2.63
CA VAL A 139 -2.95 13.03 -2.13
C VAL A 139 -3.93 12.39 -1.16
N SER A 140 -4.43 11.18 -1.46
CA SER A 140 -5.33 10.45 -0.54
C SER A 140 -4.62 10.07 0.78
N GLY A 141 -3.36 9.61 0.71
CA GLY A 141 -2.56 9.33 1.90
C GLY A 141 -2.26 10.59 2.74
N ALA A 142 -1.87 11.69 2.08
CA ALA A 142 -1.61 12.97 2.75
C ALA A 142 -2.88 13.53 3.38
N ALA A 143 -4.02 13.44 2.69
CA ALA A 143 -5.32 13.86 3.20
C ALA A 143 -5.67 13.15 4.51
N LYS A 144 -5.38 11.84 4.65
CA LYS A 144 -5.63 11.08 5.90
C LYS A 144 -4.85 11.61 7.11
N VAL A 145 -3.71 12.27 6.90
CA VAL A 145 -2.89 12.85 7.98
C VAL A 145 -3.24 14.32 8.20
N VAL A 146 -3.40 15.07 7.11
CA VAL A 146 -3.63 16.52 7.15
C VAL A 146 -5.04 16.87 7.64
N LEU A 147 -6.08 16.13 7.24
CA LEU A 147 -7.46 16.40 7.68
C LEU A 147 -7.64 16.30 9.20
N PRO A 148 -7.15 15.25 9.89
CA PRO A 148 -7.24 15.19 11.35
C PRO A 148 -6.49 16.35 12.03
N ILE A 149 -5.29 16.70 11.56
CA ILE A 149 -4.50 17.80 12.12
C ILE A 149 -5.23 19.14 11.93
N ALA A 150 -5.72 19.39 10.71
CA ALA A 150 -6.50 20.59 10.41
C ALA A 150 -7.80 20.63 11.21
N GLY A 151 -8.48 19.50 11.38
CA GLY A 151 -9.69 19.37 12.18
C GLY A 151 -9.45 19.68 13.66
N VAL A 152 -8.40 19.12 14.26
CA VAL A 152 -7.98 19.44 15.64
C VAL A 152 -7.64 20.93 15.75
N TRP A 153 -6.89 21.49 14.80
CA TRP A 153 -6.55 22.91 14.80
C TRP A 153 -7.79 23.81 14.71
N VAL A 154 -8.74 23.53 13.81
CA VAL A 154 -10.01 24.25 13.70
C VAL A 154 -10.82 24.11 14.98
N MET A 155 -10.90 22.92 15.57
CA MET A 155 -11.61 22.68 16.82
C MET A 155 -11.01 23.48 17.99
N LEU A 156 -9.68 23.47 18.14
CA LEU A 156 -8.99 24.26 19.15
C LEU A 156 -9.17 25.77 18.95
N ARG A 157 -9.32 26.22 17.69
CA ARG A 157 -9.63 27.61 17.35
C ARG A 157 -11.09 27.97 17.70
N LEU A 158 -12.04 27.08 17.41
CA LEU A 158 -13.47 27.29 17.69
C LEU A 158 -13.80 27.24 19.18
N VAL A 159 -13.10 26.41 19.97
CA VAL A 159 -13.25 26.31 21.43
C VAL A 159 -12.48 27.43 22.16
N GLY A 160 -11.88 28.38 21.42
CA GLY A 160 -11.18 29.53 21.99
C GLY A 160 -9.82 29.21 22.64
N LEU A 161 -9.40 27.95 22.65
CA LEU A 161 -8.11 27.50 23.20
C LEU A 161 -6.91 28.11 22.45
N LEU A 162 -7.07 28.42 21.16
CA LEU A 162 -6.05 29.07 20.33
C LEU A 162 -6.13 30.61 20.31
N GLY A 163 -7.17 31.21 20.92
CA GLY A 163 -7.30 32.66 21.03
C GLY A 163 -6.39 33.27 22.12
N HIS A 164 -5.80 32.43 22.97
CA HIS A 164 -5.11 32.83 24.19
C HIS A 164 -3.68 32.27 24.30
N ILE A 165 -3.08 31.78 23.20
CA ILE A 165 -1.68 31.36 23.21
C ILE A 165 -0.84 32.53 22.70
N PRO A 166 -0.30 33.41 23.58
CA PRO A 166 0.82 34.25 23.20
C PRO A 166 1.96 33.32 22.76
N LEU A 167 2.70 33.70 21.71
CA LEU A 167 3.99 33.04 21.44
C LEU A 167 4.80 33.08 22.74
N PRO A 168 5.44 31.97 23.17
CA PRO A 168 6.25 32.01 24.37
C PRO A 168 7.40 32.99 24.15
N ASP A 169 7.39 34.09 24.90
CA ASP A 169 8.59 34.92 25.08
C ASP A 169 9.64 34.00 25.68
N LEU A 170 10.70 33.77 24.91
CA LEU A 170 11.87 33.05 25.37
C LEU A 170 12.39 33.78 26.62
N PRO A 171 12.46 33.13 27.79
CA PRO A 171 12.99 33.78 28.97
C PRO A 171 14.42 34.19 28.67
N SER A 172 14.72 35.49 28.77
CA SER A 172 16.09 35.97 28.83
C SER A 172 16.70 35.40 30.11
N VAL A 173 17.47 34.31 29.98
CA VAL A 173 18.18 33.68 31.09
C VAL A 173 19.19 34.70 31.61
N PRO A 174 19.02 35.24 32.84
CA PRO A 174 20.07 36.01 33.46
C PRO A 174 21.16 34.99 33.84
N TRP A 175 22.36 35.16 33.30
CA TRP A 175 23.50 34.37 33.74
C TRP A 175 23.77 34.71 35.21
N PRO A 176 23.88 33.71 36.10
CA PRO A 176 24.25 33.99 37.48
C PRO A 176 25.72 34.40 37.53
N ASP A 177 26.02 35.47 38.24
CA ASP A 177 27.40 35.81 38.61
C ASP A 177 27.93 34.69 39.52
N LEU A 178 28.80 33.86 38.96
CA LEU A 178 29.44 32.77 39.68
C LEU A 178 30.48 33.36 40.64
N PRO A 179 30.52 32.93 41.92
CA PRO A 179 31.55 33.35 42.86
C PRO A 179 32.92 32.87 42.38
N SER A 180 33.93 33.75 42.46
CA SER A 180 35.30 33.38 42.13
C SER A 180 35.83 32.35 43.13
N ILE A 181 35.96 31.11 42.68
CA ILE A 181 36.59 30.05 43.46
C ILE A 181 38.11 30.14 43.23
N SER A 182 38.84 30.47 44.29
CA SER A 182 40.30 30.42 44.32
C SER A 182 40.74 28.96 44.37
N TRP A 183 41.12 28.40 43.23
CA TRP A 183 41.69 27.05 43.16
C TRP A 183 43.11 27.04 43.72
N PRO A 184 43.55 25.98 44.43
CA PRO A 184 44.94 25.85 44.85
C PRO A 184 45.83 25.55 43.64
N ASP A 185 47.04 26.11 43.63
CA ASP A 185 48.04 25.87 42.58
C ASP A 185 48.48 24.39 42.58
N LEU A 186 47.98 23.63 41.61
CA LEU A 186 48.47 22.28 41.33
C LEU A 186 49.75 22.36 40.48
N PRO A 187 50.77 21.52 40.75
CA PRO A 187 51.97 21.45 39.93
C PRO A 187 51.61 21.04 38.50
N ARG A 188 52.01 21.87 37.53
CA ARG A 188 51.78 21.63 36.10
C ARG A 188 52.56 20.40 35.65
N VAL A 189 51.87 19.30 35.42
CA VAL A 189 52.39 18.17 34.64
C VAL A 189 52.29 18.57 33.16
N PRO A 190 53.41 18.66 32.40
CA PRO A 190 53.35 18.96 30.98
C PRO A 190 52.76 17.75 30.25
N TRP A 191 51.48 17.84 29.90
CA TRP A 191 50.88 16.94 28.92
C TRP A 191 51.47 17.23 27.54
N PRO A 192 51.80 16.21 26.74
CA PRO A 192 52.19 16.43 25.36
C PRO A 192 51.02 17.07 24.59
N ASP A 193 51.30 18.14 23.85
CA ASP A 193 50.33 18.82 23.00
C ASP A 193 49.78 17.83 21.98
N LEU A 194 48.56 17.34 22.22
CA LEU A 194 47.79 16.63 21.20
C LEU A 194 47.41 17.67 20.14
N PRO A 195 47.70 17.44 18.85
CA PRO A 195 47.28 18.36 17.81
C PRO A 195 45.76 18.51 17.86
N ASP A 196 45.28 19.75 17.84
CA ASP A 196 43.85 20.07 17.78
C ASP A 196 43.22 19.28 16.64
N LEU A 197 42.42 18.26 16.97
CA LEU A 197 41.59 17.60 15.99
C LEU A 197 40.62 18.64 15.45
N PRO A 198 40.49 18.79 14.11
CA PRO A 198 39.60 19.78 13.54
C PRO A 198 38.19 19.56 14.09
N THR A 199 37.66 20.58 14.75
CA THR A 199 36.31 20.56 15.32
C THR A 199 35.34 20.37 14.15
N TRP A 200 34.70 19.20 14.08
CA TRP A 200 33.73 18.91 13.03
C TRP A 200 32.52 19.82 13.20
N HIS A 201 32.53 20.97 12.54
CA HIS A 201 31.37 21.82 12.39
C HIS A 201 30.51 21.27 11.26
N GLU A 202 29.29 20.85 11.60
CA GLU A 202 28.30 20.48 10.60
C GLU A 202 28.11 21.65 9.61
N PRO A 203 28.29 21.43 8.30
CA PRO A 203 28.10 22.47 7.31
C PRO A 203 26.67 23.05 7.38
N GLU A 204 26.52 24.35 7.17
CA GLU A 204 25.21 25.04 7.24
C GLU A 204 24.13 24.43 6.32
N TRP A 205 24.54 23.84 5.19
CA TRP A 205 23.61 23.17 4.30
C TRP A 205 23.00 21.90 4.94
N VAL A 206 23.72 21.22 5.84
CA VAL A 206 23.23 20.05 6.58
C VAL A 206 22.18 20.48 7.60
N ARG A 207 22.44 21.53 8.39
CA ARG A 207 21.43 22.12 9.30
C ARG A 207 20.20 22.61 8.56
N ARG A 208 20.36 23.23 7.39
CA ARG A 208 19.24 23.69 6.57
C ARG A 208 18.45 22.52 6.01
N ALA A 209 19.12 21.48 5.52
CA ALA A 209 18.47 20.27 5.03
C ALA A 209 17.69 19.55 6.15
N ALA A 210 18.27 19.42 7.35
CA ALA A 210 17.62 18.79 8.50
C ALA A 210 16.33 19.51 8.93
N ARG A 211 16.29 20.85 8.82
CA ARG A 211 15.06 21.64 9.07
C ARG A 211 13.96 21.41 8.05
N VAL A 212 14.32 21.12 6.80
CA VAL A 212 13.36 20.93 5.69
C VAL A 212 13.00 19.46 5.49
N ALA A 213 13.81 18.53 6.01
CA ALA A 213 13.64 17.08 5.85
C ALA A 213 12.25 16.55 6.27
N PRO A 214 11.62 16.98 7.39
CA PRO A 214 10.28 16.51 7.76
C PRO A 214 9.20 16.88 6.72
N TYR A 215 9.39 17.99 5.99
CA TYR A 215 8.46 18.46 4.97
C TYR A 215 8.67 17.76 3.62
N LEU A 216 9.88 17.29 3.35
CA LEU A 216 10.18 16.50 2.15
C LEU A 216 9.79 15.03 2.32
N LEU A 217 9.71 14.55 3.56
CA LEU A 217 9.40 13.15 3.86
C LEU A 217 8.11 12.66 3.15
N PRO A 218 6.97 13.37 3.19
CA PRO A 218 5.76 12.94 2.47
C PRO A 218 5.95 12.88 0.94
N VAL A 219 6.70 13.82 0.37
CA VAL A 219 6.98 13.86 -1.08
C VAL A 219 7.84 12.68 -1.49
N VAL A 220 8.90 12.40 -0.73
CA VAL A 220 9.79 11.26 -0.96
C VAL A 220 9.04 9.94 -0.79
N VAL A 221 8.22 9.81 0.26
CA VAL A 221 7.36 8.63 0.45
C VAL A 221 6.40 8.45 -0.73
N GLY A 222 5.78 9.54 -1.19
CA GLY A 222 4.88 9.49 -2.34
C GLY A 222 5.57 9.04 -3.63
N LEU A 223 6.77 9.57 -3.89
CA LEU A 223 7.58 9.18 -5.04
C LEU A 223 8.03 7.70 -4.94
N ALA A 224 8.45 7.26 -3.75
CA ALA A 224 8.85 5.88 -3.51
C ALA A 224 7.68 4.90 -3.73
N VAL A 225 6.47 5.25 -3.25
CA VAL A 225 5.25 4.45 -3.49
C VAL A 225 4.90 4.39 -4.97
N ALA A 226 4.96 5.52 -5.68
CA ALA A 226 4.70 5.56 -7.12
C ALA A 226 5.72 4.70 -7.90
N TRP A 227 7.00 4.77 -7.54
CA TRP A 227 8.04 3.95 -8.15
C TRP A 227 7.88 2.46 -7.84
N ALA A 228 7.53 2.13 -6.59
CA ALA A 228 7.25 0.74 -6.18
C ALA A 228 6.04 0.17 -6.92
N GLU A 229 4.96 0.94 -7.11
CA GLU A 229 3.79 0.53 -7.89
C GLU A 229 4.14 0.34 -9.37
N HIS A 230 4.95 1.23 -9.96
CA HIS A 230 5.42 1.07 -11.34
C HIS A 230 6.26 -0.20 -11.52
N ARG A 231 7.18 -0.45 -10.60
CA ARG A 231 8.01 -1.68 -10.59
C ARG A 231 7.15 -2.92 -10.39
N ARG A 232 6.14 -2.86 -9.52
CA ARG A 232 5.18 -3.95 -9.29
C ARG A 232 4.47 -4.31 -10.59
N ARG A 233 3.92 -3.34 -11.32
CA ARG A 233 3.18 -3.59 -12.56
C ARG A 233 4.03 -4.30 -13.61
N ARG A 234 5.26 -3.82 -13.83
CA ARG A 234 6.21 -4.49 -14.72
C ARG A 234 6.52 -5.93 -14.28
N ALA A 235 6.62 -6.18 -12.97
CA ALA A 235 6.82 -7.53 -12.46
C ALA A 235 5.57 -8.42 -12.65
N GLN A 236 4.37 -7.85 -12.55
CA GLN A 236 3.12 -8.57 -12.82
C GLN A 236 2.95 -8.94 -14.29
N ASP A 237 3.32 -8.04 -15.21
CA ASP A 237 3.32 -8.34 -16.65
C ASP A 237 4.25 -9.53 -16.96
N ARG A 238 5.45 -9.53 -16.37
CA ARG A 238 6.40 -10.65 -16.52
C ARG A 238 5.89 -11.95 -15.92
N ARG A 239 5.24 -11.92 -14.76
CA ARG A 239 4.68 -13.12 -14.11
C ARG A 239 3.54 -13.71 -14.92
N ARG A 240 2.70 -12.86 -15.53
CA ARG A 240 1.64 -13.31 -16.43
C ARG A 240 2.20 -13.99 -17.67
N ALA A 241 3.18 -13.35 -18.32
CA ALA A 241 3.87 -13.94 -19.47
C ALA A 241 4.50 -15.31 -19.12
N ALA A 242 5.24 -15.37 -18.00
CA ALA A 242 5.86 -16.62 -17.55
C ALA A 242 4.85 -17.70 -17.17
N ALA A 243 3.69 -17.33 -16.62
CA ALA A 243 2.60 -18.29 -16.37
C ALA A 243 2.12 -18.87 -17.70
N SER A 244 1.79 -18.03 -18.68
CA SER A 244 1.29 -18.46 -19.99
C SER A 244 2.27 -19.37 -20.73
N GLU A 245 3.57 -19.03 -20.72
CA GLU A 245 4.64 -19.85 -21.31
C GLU A 245 4.79 -21.23 -20.62
N SER A 246 4.58 -21.28 -19.30
CA SER A 246 4.65 -22.54 -18.55
C SER A 246 3.53 -23.50 -18.95
N THR A 247 2.34 -22.98 -19.25
CA THR A 247 1.21 -23.78 -19.73
C THR A 247 1.46 -24.32 -21.15
N GLU A 248 2.01 -23.50 -22.05
CA GLU A 248 2.34 -23.94 -23.43
C GLU A 248 3.42 -25.02 -23.47
N THR A 249 4.37 -25.02 -22.52
CA THR A 249 5.46 -26.01 -22.49
C THR A 249 5.01 -27.39 -21.99
N VAL A 250 3.89 -27.46 -21.27
CA VAL A 250 3.35 -28.70 -20.68
C VAL A 250 2.30 -29.37 -21.58
N ALA A 251 1.75 -28.63 -22.55
CA ALA A 251 0.78 -29.11 -23.55
C ALA A 251 1.46 -29.81 -24.74
#